data_AF-A0A2A2QNU7-F1
#
_entry.id   AF-A0A2A2QNU7-F1
#
_cell.length_a   1.000
_cell.length_b   1.000
_cell.length_c   1.000
_cell.angle_alpha   90.00
_cell.angle_beta   90.00
_cell.angle_gamma   90.00
#
_symmetry.space_group_name_H-M   'P 1'
#
loop_
_entity.id
_entity.type
_entity.pdbx_description
1 polymer ?
#
loop_
_entity_poly.entity_id
_entity_poly.type
_entity_poly.pdbx_seq_one_letter_code
_entity_poly.pdbx_strand_id
1 'polypeptide(L)'
;MNPLQSTVRWLATHTLFPSSRLDARAEAMVCIAAIVASEDAAALANTRHLIKSRDGAKDAALRAYNYRRSMVHYVCDNAAKV
;
A
#
# COMPACT_ATOMS: atom_id res chain seq x y z
N MET A 1 20.28 10.08 -4.46
CA MET A 1 21.40 9.34 -3.85
C MET A 1 21.27 7.88 -4.28
N ASN A 2 22.30 7.28 -4.88
CA ASN A 2 22.21 5.93 -5.43
C ASN A 2 22.20 4.90 -4.28
N PRO A 3 21.15 4.07 -4.13
CA PRO A 3 21.01 3.14 -3.01
C PRO A 3 22.15 2.11 -2.95
N LEU A 4 22.63 1.67 -4.12
CA LEU A 4 23.75 0.73 -4.26
C LEU A 4 25.07 1.35 -3.77
N GLN A 5 25.26 2.64 -4.03
CA GLN A 5 26.45 3.35 -3.58
C GLN A 5 26.48 3.49 -2.05
N SER A 6 25.32 3.76 -1.43
CA SER A 6 25.21 3.83 0.03
C SER A 6 25.45 2.48 0.70
N THR A 7 24.95 1.39 0.15
CA THR A 7 25.15 0.05 0.71
C THR A 7 26.61 -0.40 0.58
N VAL A 8 27.23 -0.21 -0.59
CA VAL A 8 28.66 -0.53 -0.78
C VAL A 8 29.54 0.30 0.15
N ARG A 9 29.24 1.59 0.32
CA ARG A 9 29.99 2.44 1.26
C ARG A 9 29.85 1.95 2.70
N TRP A 10 28.66 1.56 3.12
CA TRP A 10 28.42 1.00 4.45
C TRP A 10 29.20 -0.31 4.65
N LEU A 11 29.16 -1.21 3.66
CA LEU A 11 29.91 -2.47 3.70
C LEU A 11 31.42 -2.24 3.76
N ALA A 12 31.95 -1.29 3.00
CA ALA A 12 33.37 -0.93 3.05
C ALA A 12 33.79 -0.45 4.45
N THR A 13 32.95 0.34 5.11
CA THR A 13 33.22 0.87 6.46
C THR A 13 33.20 -0.23 7.53
N HIS A 14 32.29 -1.21 7.43
CA HIS A 14 32.04 -2.15 8.53
C HIS A 14 32.59 -3.57 8.30
N THR A 15 32.87 -3.93 7.04
CA THR A 15 33.19 -5.32 6.66
C THR A 15 34.39 -5.43 5.71
N LEU A 16 35.03 -4.31 5.37
CA LEU A 16 36.13 -4.23 4.38
C LEU A 16 35.78 -4.72 2.97
N PHE A 17 34.51 -5.07 2.70
CA PHE A 17 34.06 -5.39 1.35
C PHE A 17 34.02 -4.13 0.47
N PRO A 18 34.57 -4.14 -0.76
CA PRO A 18 34.97 -5.30 -1.56
C PRO A 18 36.47 -5.66 -1.50
N SER A 19 37.27 -4.96 -0.68
CA SER A 19 38.72 -5.21 -0.59
C SER A 19 39.05 -6.60 -0.04
N SER A 20 38.19 -7.13 0.83
CA SER A 20 38.20 -8.53 1.26
C SER A 20 36.83 -9.17 1.03
N ARG A 21 36.82 -10.50 0.89
CA ARG A 21 35.56 -11.25 0.87
C ARG A 21 34.88 -11.12 2.23
N LEU A 22 33.55 -11.10 2.22
CA LEU A 22 32.75 -11.15 3.44
C LEU A 22 32.99 -12.48 4.16
N ASP A 23 32.87 -12.46 5.48
CA ASP A 23 32.81 -13.70 6.25
C ASP A 23 31.60 -14.53 5.82
N ALA A 24 31.73 -15.85 5.86
CA ALA A 24 30.70 -16.78 5.36
C ALA A 24 29.34 -16.57 6.04
N ARG A 25 29.32 -16.22 7.34
CA ARG A 25 28.07 -15.93 8.07
C ARG A 25 27.42 -14.64 7.59
N ALA A 26 28.22 -13.60 7.35
CA ALA A 26 27.74 -12.32 6.86
C ALA A 26 27.18 -12.44 5.44
N GLU A 27 27.86 -13.19 4.56
CA GLU A 27 27.39 -13.50 3.22
C GLU A 27 26.03 -14.24 3.26
N ALA A 28 25.91 -15.27 4.11
CA ALA A 28 24.65 -15.99 4.29
C ALA A 28 23.50 -15.07 4.77
N MET A 29 23.78 -14.17 5.71
CA MET A 29 22.78 -13.20 6.19
C MET A 29 22.32 -12.24 5.10
N VAL A 30 23.21 -11.76 4.24
CA VAL A 30 22.86 -10.88 3.10
C VAL A 30 21.98 -11.63 2.11
N CYS A 31 22.29 -12.89 1.81
CA CYS A 31 21.47 -13.74 0.94
C CYS A 31 20.08 -13.97 1.52
N ILE A 32 19.97 -14.27 2.82
CA ILE A 32 18.67 -14.44 3.50
C ILE A 32 17.88 -13.14 3.46
N ALA A 33 18.50 -12.00 3.76
CA ALA A 33 17.84 -10.70 3.71
C ALA A 33 17.31 -10.38 2.29
N ALA A 34 18.05 -10.75 1.25
CA ALA A 34 17.61 -10.59 -0.13
C ALA A 34 16.41 -11.48 -0.48
N ILE A 35 16.40 -12.74 0.00
CA ILE A 35 15.26 -13.65 -0.16
C ILE A 35 14.02 -13.07 0.52
N VAL A 36 14.13 -12.68 1.79
CA VAL A 36 13.01 -12.10 2.56
C VAL A 36 12.48 -10.83 1.89
N ALA A 37 13.34 -9.93 1.44
CA ALA A 37 12.92 -8.71 0.74
C ALA A 37 12.16 -9.03 -0.57
N SER A 38 12.52 -10.10 -1.27
CA SER A 38 11.81 -10.54 -2.47
C SER A 38 10.42 -11.12 -2.16
N GLU A 39 10.30 -11.88 -1.07
CA GLU A 39 9.04 -12.44 -0.59
C GLU A 39 8.08 -11.33 -0.13
N ASP A 40 8.58 -10.34 0.63
CA ASP A 40 7.81 -9.17 1.06
C ASP A 40 7.30 -8.36 -0.12
N ALA A 41 8.15 -8.15 -1.14
CA ALA A 41 7.75 -7.45 -2.36
C ALA A 41 6.65 -8.21 -3.13
N ALA A 42 6.72 -9.54 -3.17
CA ALA A 42 5.70 -10.39 -3.77
C ALA A 42 4.40 -10.37 -2.96
N ALA A 43 4.48 -10.41 -1.63
CA ALA A 43 3.31 -10.29 -0.75
C ALA A 43 2.60 -8.93 -0.92
N LEU A 44 3.36 -7.83 -0.99
CA LEU A 44 2.86 -6.48 -1.29
C LEU A 44 2.24 -6.36 -2.70
N ALA A 45 2.73 -7.12 -3.68
CA ALA A 45 2.09 -7.19 -4.99
C ALA A 45 0.72 -7.91 -4.93
N ASN A 46 0.62 -8.96 -4.12
CA ASN A 46 -0.61 -9.74 -3.97
C ASN A 46 -1.69 -8.98 -3.16
N THR A 47 -1.32 -8.22 -2.13
CA THR A 47 -2.29 -7.50 -1.27
C THR A 47 -2.87 -6.24 -1.92
N ARG A 48 -2.21 -5.65 -2.93
CA ARG A 48 -2.69 -4.45 -3.63
C ARG A 48 -4.06 -4.61 -4.30
N HIS A 49 -4.50 -5.84 -4.54
CA HIS A 49 -5.78 -6.13 -5.22
C HIS A 49 -6.91 -6.57 -4.27
N LEU A 50 -6.65 -6.70 -2.96
CA LEU A 50 -7.64 -7.26 -2.03
C LEU A 50 -8.74 -6.27 -1.65
N ILE A 51 -8.47 -4.97 -1.67
CA ILE A 51 -9.45 -3.93 -1.40
C ILE A 51 -9.81 -3.27 -2.73
N LYS A 52 -11.00 -3.58 -3.27
CA LYS A 52 -11.56 -2.80 -4.38
C LYS A 52 -11.80 -1.37 -3.89
N SER A 53 -10.92 -0.45 -4.25
CA SER A 53 -11.02 0.97 -3.89
C SER A 53 -12.29 1.63 -4.43
N ARG A 54 -12.87 1.07 -5.49
CA ARG A 54 -14.09 1.55 -6.14
C ARG A 54 -15.04 0.39 -6.40
N ASP A 55 -16.16 0.38 -5.71
CA ASP A 55 -17.25 -0.57 -5.89
C ASP A 55 -18.44 0.17 -6.50
N GLY A 56 -18.56 0.10 -7.83
CA GLY A 56 -19.60 0.80 -8.57
C GLY A 56 -21.02 0.38 -8.16
N ALA A 57 -21.21 -0.84 -7.64
CA ALA A 57 -22.50 -1.30 -7.17
C ALA A 57 -22.87 -0.62 -5.83
N LYS A 58 -21.92 -0.49 -4.90
CA LYS A 58 -22.12 0.25 -3.63
C LYS A 58 -22.35 1.74 -3.88
N ASP A 59 -21.56 2.35 -4.76
CA ASP A 59 -21.70 3.78 -5.11
C ASP A 59 -23.05 4.08 -5.78
N ALA A 60 -23.55 3.17 -6.63
CA ALA A 60 -24.87 3.29 -7.26
C ALA A 60 -26.00 3.12 -6.23
N ALA A 61 -25.88 2.15 -5.32
CA ALA A 61 -26.86 1.92 -4.25
C ALA A 61 -26.95 3.13 -3.30
N LEU A 62 -25.81 3.72 -2.91
CA LEU A 62 -25.78 4.93 -2.08
C LEU A 62 -26.41 6.14 -2.77
N ARG A 63 -26.15 6.33 -4.07
CA ARG A 63 -26.81 7.41 -4.85
C ARG A 63 -28.32 7.24 -4.91
N ALA A 64 -28.80 6.02 -5.16
CA ALA A 64 -30.24 5.73 -5.20
C ALA A 64 -30.92 5.95 -3.84
N TYR A 65 -30.26 5.54 -2.74
CA TYR A 65 -30.74 5.77 -1.38
C TYR A 65 -30.84 7.27 -1.04
N ASN A 66 -29.79 8.04 -1.34
CA ASN A 66 -29.79 9.48 -1.11
C ASN A 66 -30.86 10.22 -1.93
N TYR A 67 -31.07 9.81 -3.19
CA TYR A 67 -32.14 10.34 -4.03
C TYR A 67 -33.54 10.08 -3.45
N ARG A 68 -33.78 8.88 -2.89
CA ARG A 68 -35.05 8.57 -2.23
C ARG A 68 -35.27 9.42 -0.98
N ARG A 69 -34.22 9.72 -0.22
CA ARG A 69 -34.29 10.56 0.97
C ARG A 69 -34.60 12.03 0.64
N SER A 70 -34.09 12.56 -0.47
CA SER A 70 -34.39 13.95 -0.87
C SER A 70 -35.83 14.15 -1.33
N MET A 71 -36.50 13.11 -1.85
CA MET A 71 -37.91 13.20 -2.25
C MET A 71 -38.89 13.33 -1.06
N VAL A 72 -38.53 12.83 0.13
CA VAL A 72 -39.41 12.90 1.32
C VAL A 72 -39.49 14.32 1.90
N HIS A 73 -38.52 15.20 1.61
CA HIS A 73 -38.50 16.58 2.10
C HIS A 73 -39.27 17.60 1.25
N TYR A 74 -39.99 17.19 0.18
CA TYR A 74 -40.63 18.13 -0.74
C TYR A 74 -42.15 18.34 -0.56
N VAL A 75 -42.83 17.70 0.39
CA VAL A 75 -44.29 17.91 0.58
C VAL A 75 -44.63 18.13 2.06
N CYS A 76 -44.25 19.29 2.58
CA CYS A 76 -45.03 19.99 3.60
C CYS A 76 -45.21 21.41 3.09
N ASP A 77 -46.20 21.61 2.22
CA ASP A 77 -46.60 22.93 1.78
C ASP A 77 -47.20 23.65 2.99
N ASN A 78 -46.40 24.51 3.63
CA ASN A 78 -46.81 25.30 4.81
C ASN A 78 -47.80 26.41 4.42
N ALA A 79 -48.24 26.45 3.15
CA ALA A 79 -49.23 27.37 2.59
C ALA A 79 -50.69 27.05 2.98
N ALA A 80 -50.96 25.88 3.58
CA ALA A 80 -52.30 25.49 4.00
C ALA A 80 -52.64 25.85 5.47
N LYS A 81 -52.06 26.93 6.01
CA LYS A 81 -52.54 27.52 7.28
C LYS A 81 -53.55 28.63 6.99
N VAL A 82 -54.82 28.22 6.85
CA VAL A 82 -56.00 29.06 7.09
C VAL A 82 -56.70 28.50 8.30
#